data_AF-A0A3N2RPU1-F1
#
_entry.id   AF-A0A3N2RPU1-F1
#
_cell.length_a   1.000
_cell.length_b   1.000
_cell.length_c   1.000
_cell.angle_alpha   90.00
_cell.angle_beta   90.00
_cell.angle_gamma   90.00
#
_symmetry.space_group_name_H-M   'P 1'
#
loop_
_entity.id
_entity.type
_entity.pdbx_description
1 polymer ?
#
loop_
_entity_poly.entity_id
_entity_poly.type
_entity_poly.pdbx_seq_one_letter_code
_entity_poly.pdbx_strand_id
1 'polypeptide(L)'
;MTTEFHQFKLRIPVALMERIEAEAALGGRSLSGEIISRLETSFRPATVGELFAHQLSYVGHLQDEEEMLWMEFEALKKLLGEKPSTREGKSKLAKARRTHVESAAALDAARGHLVELLEQIKIAMGDLAEIATPSKRGRKKER
;
A
#
# COMPACT_ATOMS: atom_id res chain seq x y z
N MET A 1 34.21 19.49 -0.23
CA MET A 1 33.30 20.48 0.38
C MET A 1 32.82 19.90 1.69
N THR A 2 33.04 20.58 2.81
CA THR A 2 32.55 20.13 4.12
C THR A 2 31.05 20.35 4.20
N THR A 3 30.28 19.32 4.49
CA THR A 3 28.85 19.43 4.78
C THR A 3 28.67 20.16 6.11
N GLU A 4 28.04 21.34 6.09
CA GLU A 4 27.61 22.01 7.31
C GLU A 4 26.37 21.31 7.88
N PHE A 5 26.41 20.94 9.16
CA PHE A 5 25.30 20.32 9.87
C PHE A 5 24.73 21.26 10.92
N HIS A 6 23.43 21.52 10.87
CA HIS A 6 22.73 22.28 11.90
C HIS A 6 22.40 21.38 13.09
N GLN A 7 22.95 21.67 14.27
CA GLN A 7 22.65 20.94 15.50
C GLN A 7 21.47 21.58 16.22
N PHE A 8 20.43 20.80 16.53
CA PHE A 8 19.27 21.23 17.31
C PHE A 8 18.93 20.22 18.41
N LYS A 9 18.27 20.68 19.47
CA LYS A 9 17.79 19.83 20.56
C LYS A 9 16.35 19.43 20.31
N LEU A 10 16.12 18.18 19.96
CA LEU A 10 14.79 17.64 19.72
C LEU A 10 14.18 17.11 21.02
N ARG A 11 12.95 17.52 21.34
CA ARG A 11 12.19 16.99 22.47
C ARG A 11 11.18 15.97 21.95
N ILE A 12 11.42 14.69 22.24
CA ILE A 12 10.58 13.58 21.78
C ILE A 12 10.02 12.84 23.01
N PRO A 13 8.77 12.37 22.98
CA PRO A 13 8.27 11.45 24.00
C PRO A 13 9.16 10.20 24.12
N VAL A 14 9.39 9.74 25.36
CA VAL A 14 10.30 8.60 25.66
C VAL A 14 9.89 7.34 24.89
N ALA A 15 8.60 7.00 24.90
CA ALA A 15 8.11 5.82 24.19
C ALA A 15 8.37 5.87 22.67
N LEU A 16 8.40 7.06 22.07
CA LEU A 16 8.72 7.19 20.65
C LEU A 16 10.24 7.05 20.42
N MET A 17 11.06 7.58 21.31
CA MET A 17 12.51 7.41 21.27
C MET A 17 12.90 5.93 21.34
N GLU A 18 12.34 5.18 22.29
CA GLU A 18 12.60 3.74 22.45
C GLU A 18 12.24 2.95 21.18
N ARG A 19 11.13 3.30 20.52
CA ARG A 19 10.74 2.69 19.24
C ARG A 19 11.75 2.99 18.13
N ILE A 20 12.24 4.23 18.03
CA ILE A 20 13.22 4.60 17.00
C ILE A 20 14.55 3.87 17.26
N GLU A 21 14.97 3.74 18.53
CA GLU A 21 16.18 3.00 18.90
C GLU A 21 16.09 1.51 18.53
N ALA A 22 14.95 0.87 18.79
CA ALA A 22 14.71 -0.52 18.42
C ALA A 22 14.80 -0.72 16.90
N GLU A 23 14.16 0.16 16.12
CA GLU A 23 14.18 0.13 14.66
C GLU A 23 15.58 0.41 14.09
N ALA A 24 16.32 1.35 14.69
CA ALA A 24 17.71 1.62 14.33
C ALA A 24 18.60 0.39 14.55
N ALA A 25 18.44 -0.29 15.69
CA ALA A 25 19.18 -1.51 16.01
C ALA A 25 18.85 -2.66 15.05
N LEU A 26 17.56 -2.87 14.75
CA LEU A 26 17.11 -3.86 13.76
C LEU A 26 17.65 -3.55 12.36
N GLY A 27 17.69 -2.28 11.98
CA GLY A 27 18.19 -1.81 10.69
C GLY A 27 19.70 -1.69 10.59
N GLY A 28 20.47 -1.98 11.64
CA GLY A 28 21.93 -1.82 11.67
C GLY A 28 22.39 -0.37 11.45
N ARG A 29 21.56 0.60 11.82
CA ARG A 29 21.81 2.04 11.63
C ARG A 29 22.04 2.73 12.97
N SER A 30 22.73 3.87 12.94
CA SER A 30 22.77 4.74 14.11
C SER A 30 21.41 5.40 14.32
N LEU A 31 21.11 5.78 15.56
CA LEU A 31 19.88 6.50 15.89
C LEU A 31 19.69 7.75 15.01
N SER A 32 20.75 8.56 14.84
CA SER A 32 20.71 9.73 13.95
C SER A 32 20.45 9.36 12.49
N GLY A 33 21.04 8.26 12.02
CA GLY A 33 20.83 7.76 10.65
C GLY A 33 19.39 7.31 10.41
N GLU A 34 18.76 6.66 11.40
CA GLU A 34 17.35 6.27 11.34
C GLU A 34 16.42 7.49 11.34
N ILE A 35 16.70 8.50 12.19
CA ILE A 35 15.94 9.76 12.21
C ILE A 35 16.03 10.46 10.86
N ILE A 36 17.23 10.61 10.30
CA ILE A 36 17.43 11.22 8.97
C ILE A 36 16.69 10.43 7.91
N SER A 37 16.82 9.10 7.89
CA SER A 37 16.12 8.24 6.94
C SER A 37 14.61 8.46 6.98
N ARG A 38 14.00 8.49 8.17
CA ARG A 38 12.55 8.72 8.30
C ARG A 38 12.14 10.12 7.84
N LEU A 39 12.94 11.14 8.16
CA LEU A 39 12.69 12.50 7.70
C LEU A 39 12.79 12.59 6.18
N GLU A 40 13.84 12.05 5.57
CA GLU A 40 14.00 12.00 4.11
C GLU A 40 12.83 11.27 3.45
N THR A 41 12.39 10.14 4.00
CA THR A 41 11.20 9.43 3.51
C THR A 41 9.93 10.28 3.65
N SER A 42 9.77 11.03 4.74
CA SER A 42 8.59 11.89 4.93
C SER A 42 8.51 13.07 3.95
N PHE A 43 9.66 13.51 3.44
CA PHE A 43 9.75 14.59 2.44
C PHE A 43 9.69 14.11 1.00
N ARG A 44 9.72 12.78 0.75
CA ARG A 44 9.40 12.28 -0.58
C ARG A 44 7.88 12.31 -0.73
N PRO A 45 7.28 13.25 -1.49
CA PRO A 45 5.94 13.01 -1.99
C PRO A 45 6.04 11.68 -2.72
N ALA A 46 5.20 10.69 -2.37
CA ALA A 46 5.14 9.45 -3.11
C ALA A 46 5.02 9.86 -4.57
N THR A 47 6.11 9.68 -5.33
CA THR A 47 6.15 10.25 -6.67
C THR A 47 5.01 9.59 -7.42
N VAL A 48 4.38 10.31 -8.34
CA VAL A 48 3.30 9.74 -9.16
C VAL A 48 3.77 8.40 -9.76
N GLY A 49 5.06 8.28 -10.12
CA GLY A 49 5.70 7.02 -10.51
C GLY A 49 5.78 5.93 -9.44
N GLU A 50 6.08 6.25 -8.17
CA GLU A 50 6.06 5.27 -7.07
C GLU A 50 4.62 4.82 -6.73
N LEU A 51 3.64 5.73 -6.78
CA LEU A 51 2.22 5.39 -6.65
C LEU A 51 1.75 4.48 -7.80
N PHE A 52 2.15 4.79 -9.03
CA PHE A 52 1.87 3.94 -10.20
C PHE A 52 2.58 2.59 -10.13
N ALA A 53 3.83 2.54 -9.66
CA ALA A 53 4.56 1.28 -9.51
C ALA A 53 3.89 0.37 -8.48
N HIS A 54 3.44 0.93 -7.34
CA HIS A 54 2.67 0.20 -6.33
C HIS A 54 1.30 -0.25 -6.87
N GLN A 55 0.65 0.57 -7.68
CA GLN A 55 -0.62 0.20 -8.32
C GLN A 55 -0.43 -0.93 -9.35
N LEU A 56 0.64 -0.88 -10.16
CA LEU A 56 0.98 -1.92 -11.13
C LEU A 56 1.31 -3.25 -10.46
N SER A 57 2.04 -3.25 -9.34
CA SER A 57 2.29 -4.49 -8.59
C SER A 57 0.98 -5.06 -8.03
N TYR A 58 0.08 -4.21 -7.53
CA TYR A 58 -1.23 -4.64 -7.04
C TYR A 58 -2.10 -5.24 -8.14
N VAL A 59 -2.10 -4.65 -9.34
CA VAL A 59 -2.84 -5.19 -10.50
C VAL A 59 -2.25 -6.53 -10.95
N GLY A 60 -0.93 -6.69 -10.91
CA GLY A 60 -0.28 -7.98 -11.18
C GLY A 60 -0.74 -9.07 -10.20
N HIS A 61 -0.75 -8.78 -8.90
CA HIS A 61 -1.22 -9.73 -7.89
C HIS A 61 -2.71 -10.08 -8.02
N LEU A 62 -3.55 -9.12 -8.41
CA LEU A 62 -4.97 -9.37 -8.66
C LEU A 62 -5.19 -10.33 -9.84
N GLN A 63 -4.36 -10.26 -10.89
CA GLN A 63 -4.44 -11.19 -12.02
C GLN A 63 -4.07 -12.61 -11.61
N ASP A 64 -3.01 -12.77 -10.83
CA ASP A 64 -2.59 -14.08 -10.31
C ASP A 64 -3.67 -14.70 -9.39
N GLU A 65 -4.31 -13.89 -8.54
CA GLU A 65 -5.40 -14.32 -7.68
C GLU A 65 -6.68 -14.66 -8.46
N GLU A 66 -7.02 -13.89 -9.51
CA GLU A 66 -8.15 -14.17 -10.38
C GLU A 66 -7.97 -15.49 -11.15
N GLU A 67 -6.76 -15.75 -11.67
CA GLU A 67 -6.43 -17.01 -12.34
C GLU A 67 -6.51 -18.20 -11.37
N MET A 68 -6.03 -18.03 -10.14
CA MET A 68 -6.14 -19.06 -9.09
C MET A 68 -7.61 -19.38 -8.77
N LEU A 69 -8.45 -18.35 -8.58
CA LEU A 69 -9.88 -18.51 -8.33
C LEU A 69 -10.59 -19.21 -9.48
N TRP A 70 -10.22 -18.91 -10.72
CA TRP A 70 -10.77 -19.57 -11.89
C TRP A 70 -10.41 -21.07 -11.92
N MET A 71 -9.17 -21.42 -11.58
CA MET A 71 -8.75 -22.82 -11.43
C MET A 71 -9.52 -23.54 -10.31
N GLU A 72 -9.70 -22.90 -9.16
CA GLU A 72 -10.48 -23.46 -8.05
C GLU A 72 -11.96 -23.67 -8.45
N PHE A 73 -12.53 -22.71 -9.18
CA PHE A 73 -13.90 -22.79 -9.68
C PHE A 73 -14.09 -23.95 -10.67
N GLU A 74 -13.18 -24.13 -11.63
CA GLU A 74 -13.24 -25.25 -12.58
C GLU A 74 -13.03 -26.61 -11.87
N ALA A 75 -12.14 -26.66 -10.87
CA ALA A 75 -11.98 -27.85 -10.03
C ALA A 75 -13.26 -28.19 -9.24
N LEU A 76 -13.93 -27.18 -8.67
CA LEU A 76 -15.23 -27.30 -8.00
C LEU A 76 -16.31 -27.79 -8.95
N LYS A 77 -16.38 -27.22 -10.15
CA LYS A 77 -17.35 -27.59 -11.19
C LYS A 77 -17.19 -29.04 -11.62
N LYS A 78 -15.94 -29.51 -11.79
CA LYS A 78 -15.64 -30.91 -12.08
C LYS A 78 -16.11 -31.83 -10.94
N LEU A 79 -15.82 -31.47 -9.69
CA LEU A 79 -16.28 -32.19 -8.49
C LEU A 79 -17.81 -32.20 -8.33
N LEU A 80 -18.51 -31.17 -8.79
CA LEU A 80 -19.97 -31.08 -8.76
C LEU A 80 -20.65 -31.91 -9.87
N GLY A 81 -20.00 -32.02 -11.04
CA GLY A 81 -20.47 -32.89 -12.13
C GLY A 81 -20.37 -34.38 -11.78
N GLU A 82 -19.37 -34.76 -10.99
CA GLU A 82 -19.25 -36.08 -10.39
C GLU A 82 -20.09 -36.14 -9.11
N LYS A 83 -21.31 -36.70 -9.14
CA LYS A 83 -22.17 -36.82 -7.94
C LYS A 83 -21.34 -37.35 -6.76
N PRO A 84 -21.07 -36.53 -5.71
CA PRO A 84 -20.23 -36.94 -4.60
C PRO A 84 -21.04 -37.86 -3.67
N SER A 85 -21.20 -39.12 -4.08
CA SER A 85 -21.92 -40.14 -3.33
C SER A 85 -21.10 -40.62 -2.12
N THR A 86 -19.78 -40.42 -2.14
CA THR A 86 -18.86 -40.83 -1.08
C THR A 86 -18.69 -39.74 -0.02
N ARG A 87 -18.47 -40.15 1.25
CA ARG A 87 -18.13 -39.25 2.36
C ARG A 87 -16.88 -38.42 2.06
N GLU A 88 -15.92 -39.01 1.36
CA GLU A 88 -14.69 -38.33 0.91
C GLU A 88 -14.99 -37.22 -0.11
N GLY A 89 -15.86 -37.47 -1.10
CA GLY A 89 -16.27 -36.46 -2.08
C GLY A 89 -16.95 -35.25 -1.43
N LYS A 90 -17.83 -35.48 -0.44
CA LYS A 90 -18.48 -34.39 0.33
C LYS A 90 -17.48 -33.57 1.13
N SER A 91 -16.46 -34.21 1.73
CA SER A 91 -15.40 -33.52 2.47
C SER A 91 -14.53 -32.66 1.54
N LYS A 92 -14.18 -33.15 0.36
CA LYS A 92 -13.40 -32.40 -0.64
C LYS A 92 -14.19 -31.18 -1.14
N LEU A 93 -15.48 -31.35 -1.42
CA LEU A 93 -16.37 -30.25 -1.82
C LEU A 93 -16.50 -29.16 -0.75
N ALA A 94 -16.65 -29.54 0.52
CA ALA A 94 -16.72 -28.59 1.63
C ALA A 94 -15.41 -27.79 1.79
N LYS A 95 -14.25 -28.46 1.65
CA LYS A 95 -12.94 -27.80 1.69
C LYS A 95 -12.78 -26.81 0.53
N ALA A 96 -13.10 -27.22 -0.69
CA ALA A 96 -12.98 -26.36 -1.88
C ALA A 96 -13.94 -25.16 -1.85
N ARG A 97 -15.15 -25.30 -1.29
CA ARG A 97 -16.05 -24.16 -1.06
C ARG A 97 -15.47 -23.17 -0.07
N ARG A 98 -14.82 -23.67 0.99
CA ARG A 98 -14.21 -22.82 2.00
C ARG A 98 -13.04 -22.02 1.42
N THR A 99 -12.15 -22.65 0.65
CA THR A 99 -11.05 -21.94 -0.01
C THR A 99 -11.57 -20.89 -0.98
N HIS A 100 -12.58 -21.22 -1.80
CA HIS A 100 -13.19 -20.24 -2.70
C HIS A 100 -13.81 -19.03 -1.97
N VAL A 101 -14.44 -19.24 -0.80
CA VAL A 101 -14.98 -18.12 0.00
C VAL A 101 -13.85 -17.27 0.61
N GLU A 102 -12.78 -17.90 1.09
CA GLU A 102 -11.61 -17.19 1.64
C GLU A 102 -10.90 -16.36 0.55
N SER A 103 -10.68 -16.93 -0.64
CA SER A 103 -10.09 -16.24 -1.79
C SER A 103 -10.97 -15.10 -2.32
N ALA A 104 -12.29 -15.27 -2.35
CA ALA A 104 -13.22 -14.20 -2.74
C ALA A 104 -13.20 -13.03 -1.74
N ALA A 105 -13.05 -13.30 -0.44
CA ALA A 105 -12.92 -12.26 0.57
C ALA A 105 -11.59 -11.50 0.45
N ALA A 106 -10.50 -12.17 0.08
CA ALA A 106 -9.21 -11.54 -0.18
C ALA A 106 -9.27 -10.56 -1.36
N LEU A 107 -9.91 -10.96 -2.47
CA LEU A 107 -10.13 -10.07 -3.62
C LEU A 107 -10.94 -8.82 -3.26
N ASP A 108 -11.99 -8.97 -2.45
CA ASP A 108 -12.82 -7.82 -2.04
C ASP A 108 -12.03 -6.83 -1.18
N ALA A 109 -11.18 -7.33 -0.28
CA ALA A 109 -10.27 -6.51 0.53
C ALA A 109 -9.24 -5.79 -0.35
N ALA A 110 -8.61 -6.50 -1.30
CA ALA A 110 -7.66 -5.92 -2.24
C ALA A 110 -8.29 -4.82 -3.11
N ARG A 111 -9.54 -5.03 -3.54
CA ARG A 111 -10.32 -4.01 -4.26
C ARG A 111 -10.60 -2.78 -3.41
N GLY A 112 -10.93 -2.97 -2.13
CA GLY A 112 -11.12 -1.87 -1.17
C GLY A 112 -9.86 -1.01 -1.03
N HIS A 113 -8.69 -1.64 -0.88
CA HIS A 113 -7.40 -0.96 -0.82
C HIS A 113 -7.10 -0.15 -2.11
N LEU A 114 -7.44 -0.70 -3.27
CA LEU A 114 -7.21 -0.02 -4.56
C LEU A 114 -8.07 1.23 -4.71
N VAL A 115 -9.31 1.21 -4.20
CA VAL A 115 -10.18 2.41 -4.16
C VAL A 115 -9.60 3.48 -3.24
N GLU A 116 -9.09 3.12 -2.08
CA GLU A 116 -8.47 4.07 -1.14
C GLU A 116 -7.23 4.75 -1.75
N LEU A 117 -6.38 3.97 -2.42
CA LEU A 117 -5.20 4.51 -3.12
C LEU A 117 -5.58 5.48 -4.25
N LEU A 118 -6.63 5.17 -5.02
CA LEU A 118 -7.12 6.06 -6.07
C LEU A 118 -7.60 7.41 -5.51
N GLU A 119 -8.25 7.42 -4.35
CA GLU A 119 -8.67 8.67 -3.71
C GLU A 119 -7.46 9.47 -3.19
N GLN A 120 -6.44 8.81 -2.65
CA GLN A 120 -5.18 9.47 -2.25
C GLN A 120 -4.47 10.12 -3.45
N ILE A 121 -4.40 9.43 -4.59
CA ILE A 121 -3.83 9.97 -5.83
C ILE A 121 -4.61 11.20 -6.28
N LYS A 122 -5.94 11.15 -6.24
CA LYS A 122 -6.81 12.26 -6.63
C LYS A 122 -6.61 13.49 -5.75
N ILE A 123 -6.46 13.31 -4.43
CA ILE A 123 -6.15 14.41 -3.50
C ILE A 123 -4.78 15.01 -3.85
N ALA A 124 -3.75 14.18 -4.00
CA ALA A 124 -2.40 14.64 -4.34
C ALA A 124 -2.35 15.40 -5.67
N MET A 125 -3.13 14.96 -6.67
CA MET A 125 -3.26 15.67 -7.95
C MET A 125 -4.03 16.99 -7.83
N GLY A 126 -5.03 17.07 -6.96
CA GLY A 126 -5.75 18.31 -6.66
C GLY A 126 -4.83 19.37 -6.07
N ASP A 127 -4.03 18.99 -5.08
CA ASP A 127 -3.05 19.88 -4.44
C ASP A 127 -2.00 20.40 -5.44
N LEU A 128 -1.53 19.54 -6.35
CA LEU A 128 -0.62 19.94 -7.43
C LEU A 128 -1.25 20.95 -8.41
N ALA A 129 -2.55 20.82 -8.70
CA ALA A 129 -3.26 21.74 -9.57
C ALA A 129 -3.42 23.13 -8.93
N GLU A 130 -3.64 23.22 -7.62
CA GLU A 130 -3.70 24.50 -6.90
C GLU A 130 -2.35 25.22 -6.92
N ILE A 131 -1.25 24.50 -6.69
CA ILE A 131 0.12 25.03 -6.75
C ILE A 131 0.47 25.55 -8.16
N ALA A 132 -0.02 24.87 -9.21
CA ALA A 132 0.27 25.23 -10.60
C ALA A 132 -0.53 26.44 -11.12
N THR A 133 -1.55 26.93 -10.39
CA THR A 133 -2.25 28.16 -10.77
C THR A 133 -1.60 29.39 -10.11
N PRO A 134 -0.81 30.19 -10.83
CA PRO A 134 -0.24 31.41 -10.25
C PRO A 134 -1.36 32.37 -9.89
N SER A 135 -1.50 32.63 -8.59
CA SER A 135 -2.45 33.59 -8.02
C SER A 135 -2.33 34.93 -8.75
N LYS A 136 -3.34 35.25 -9.59
CA LYS A 136 -3.47 36.54 -10.29
C LYS A 136 -3.75 37.73 -9.34
N ARG A 137 -3.56 37.58 -8.03
CA ARG A 137 -3.76 38.65 -7.04
C ARG A 137 -2.43 39.33 -6.71
N GLY A 138 -1.99 40.25 -7.57
CA GLY A 138 -0.75 40.97 -7.32
C GLY A 138 -0.34 42.04 -8.32
N ARG A 139 -1.27 42.71 -9.00
CA ARG A 139 -0.98 43.97 -9.71
C ARG A 139 -1.96 45.05 -9.24
N LYS A 140 -1.79 45.50 -8.00
CA LYS A 140 -2.30 46.82 -7.60
C LYS A 140 -1.31 47.84 -8.19
N LYS A 141 -1.78 48.59 -9.19
CA LYS A 141 -1.07 49.72 -9.78
C LYS A 141 -0.80 50.75 -8.68
N GLU A 142 0.46 50.97 -8.32
CA GLU A 142 0.87 52.25 -7.76
C GLU A 142 0.78 53.30 -8.87
N ARG A 143 0.08 54.38 -8.56
CA ARG A 143 -0.01 55.61 -9.34
C ARG A 143 0.53 56.72 -8.47
#